data_AF-A0A804UMB4-F1
#
_entry.id   AF-A0A804UMB4-F1
#
_cell.length_a   1.000
_cell.length_b   1.000
_cell.length_c   1.000
_cell.angle_alpha   90.00
_cell.angle_beta   90.00
_cell.angle_gamma   90.00
#
_symmetry.space_group_name_H-M   'P 1'
#
loop_
_entity.id
_entity.type
_entity.pdbx_description
1 polymer ?
#
loop_
_entity_poly.entity_id
_entity_poly.type
_entity_poly.pdbx_seq_one_letter_code
_entity_poly.pdbx_strand_id
1 'polypeptide(L)'
;MKRFVYINDDSCRYSYCDNRISNTKYTLWNFLPKNLWEQFRRFMNQYFLLIACLQLWSRITPVSPATTWGPLIIIFIVSASKEAWDDYNRYLSDKKANERKIWLVKDGVRIQIKAQEVHVGDLVWLHENDEIPCDLVLIGTSDRQGICYVETAALDGETDLKTRTIPPISANLSVEQLGKVKGVIECPNPDNDIRSHVTFDTLNGLVELQFTQAMKQNLE
;
A
#
# COMPACT_ATOMS: atom_id res chain seq x y z
N MET A 1 17.85 -14.16 -4.00
CA MET A 1 17.38 -14.25 -5.41
C MET A 1 17.21 -12.82 -5.89
N LYS A 2 17.64 -12.49 -7.12
CA LYS A 2 17.62 -11.14 -7.67
C LYS A 2 16.41 -11.01 -8.60
N ARG A 3 15.78 -9.84 -8.63
CA ARG A 3 14.63 -9.49 -9.46
C ARG A 3 15.10 -8.60 -10.61
N PHE A 4 14.60 -8.88 -11.81
CA PHE A 4 14.90 -8.10 -13.00
C PHE A 4 13.64 -7.38 -13.48
N VAL A 5 13.72 -6.06 -13.62
CA VAL A 5 12.64 -5.20 -14.09
C VAL A 5 13.02 -4.62 -15.45
N TYR A 6 12.23 -4.94 -16.46
CA TYR A 6 12.44 -4.47 -17.82
C TYR A 6 11.67 -3.18 -18.04
N ILE A 7 12.35 -2.14 -18.52
CA ILE A 7 11.76 -0.81 -18.76
C ILE A 7 11.02 -0.82 -20.09
N ASN A 8 9.79 -0.29 -20.12
CA ASN A 8 8.93 -0.23 -21.31
C ASN A 8 8.68 -1.60 -21.95
N ASP A 9 8.61 -2.66 -21.13
CA ASP A 9 8.35 -4.03 -21.60
C ASP A 9 7.10 -4.62 -20.93
N ASP A 10 6.04 -4.81 -21.71
CA ASP A 10 4.77 -5.37 -21.25
C ASP A 10 4.81 -6.91 -21.07
N SER A 11 5.88 -7.61 -21.48
CA SER A 11 5.95 -9.09 -21.46
C SER A 11 5.90 -9.68 -20.03
N CYS A 12 6.45 -8.97 -19.06
CA CYS A 12 6.50 -9.39 -17.65
C CYS A 12 5.39 -8.77 -16.79
N ARG A 13 4.39 -8.12 -17.39
CA ARG A 13 3.37 -7.35 -16.69
C ARG A 13 2.57 -8.16 -15.66
N TYR A 14 2.34 -9.44 -15.93
CA TYR A 14 1.58 -10.35 -15.07
C TYR A 14 2.44 -11.15 -14.08
N SER A 15 3.76 -10.92 -14.07
CA SER A 15 4.69 -11.61 -13.16
C SER A 15 4.72 -10.99 -11.76
N TYR A 16 4.10 -9.83 -11.57
CA TYR A 16 4.14 -9.05 -10.34
C TYR A 16 2.72 -8.74 -9.82
N CYS A 17 2.62 -8.40 -8.53
CA CYS A 17 1.37 -7.94 -7.94
C CYS A 17 0.91 -6.61 -8.56
N ASP A 18 -0.38 -6.32 -8.43
CA ASP A 18 -0.95 -5.03 -8.81
C ASP A 18 -0.57 -3.93 -7.80
N ASN A 19 -0.75 -2.67 -8.19
CA ASN A 19 -0.50 -1.52 -7.31
C ASN A 19 -1.74 -1.14 -6.48
N ARG A 20 -2.68 -2.08 -6.28
CA ARG A 20 -3.92 -1.83 -5.56
C ARG A 20 -3.72 -2.03 -4.06
N ILE A 21 -4.00 -1.00 -3.28
CA ILE A 21 -3.93 -1.04 -1.81
C ILE A 21 -5.29 -1.43 -1.23
N SER A 22 -5.31 -2.29 -0.22
CA SER A 22 -6.52 -2.70 0.50
C SER A 22 -6.20 -2.95 1.97
N ASN A 23 -6.62 -2.04 2.84
CA ASN A 23 -6.52 -2.10 4.29
C ASN A 23 -7.84 -2.55 4.96
N THR A 24 -8.89 -2.76 4.17
CA THR A 24 -10.17 -3.31 4.66
C THR A 24 -9.99 -4.73 5.19
N LYS A 25 -10.51 -4.97 6.39
CA LYS A 25 -10.47 -6.29 7.04
C LYS A 25 -11.60 -7.19 6.56
N TYR A 26 -12.71 -6.59 6.15
CA TYR A 26 -13.94 -7.30 5.86
C TYR A 26 -14.39 -7.08 4.41
N THR A 27 -15.09 -8.08 3.91
CA THR A 27 -16.00 -7.98 2.77
C THR A 27 -17.42 -7.99 3.31
N LEU A 28 -18.39 -7.54 2.52
CA LEU A 28 -19.80 -7.54 2.92
C LEU A 28 -20.27 -8.92 3.42
N TRP A 29 -19.77 -10.00 2.81
CA TRP A 29 -20.15 -11.38 3.16
C TRP A 29 -19.44 -11.92 4.39
N ASN A 30 -18.14 -11.62 4.56
CA ASN A 30 -17.36 -12.16 5.68
C ASN A 30 -17.41 -11.27 6.94
N PHE A 31 -18.00 -10.07 6.86
CA PHE A 31 -18.08 -9.13 7.96
C PHE A 31 -18.65 -9.78 9.22
N LEU A 32 -19.89 -10.29 9.14
CA LEU A 32 -20.57 -10.87 10.30
C LEU A 32 -19.82 -12.07 10.90
N PRO A 33 -19.47 -13.15 10.15
CA PRO A 33 -18.81 -14.30 10.74
C PRO A 33 -17.41 -13.97 11.30
N LYS A 34 -16.63 -13.12 10.60
CA LYS A 34 -15.27 -12.77 11.04
C LYS A 34 -15.28 -11.82 12.24
N ASN A 35 -16.13 -10.80 12.22
CA ASN A 35 -16.30 -9.88 13.35
C ASN A 35 -16.79 -10.61 14.61
N LEU A 36 -17.77 -11.51 14.49
CA LEU A 36 -18.21 -12.33 15.62
C LEU A 36 -17.08 -13.22 16.16
N TRP A 37 -16.31 -13.86 15.28
CA TRP A 37 -15.16 -14.65 15.67
C TRP A 37 -14.13 -13.81 16.46
N GLU A 38 -13.81 -12.61 15.98
CA GLU A 38 -12.90 -11.69 16.68
C GLU A 38 -13.45 -11.25 18.04
N GLN A 39 -14.75 -10.98 18.14
CA GLN A 39 -15.38 -10.67 19.41
C GLN A 39 -15.30 -11.85 20.38
N PHE A 40 -15.57 -13.09 19.96
CA PHE A 40 -15.49 -14.26 20.82
C PHE A 40 -14.08 -14.78 21.09
N ARG A 41 -13.05 -14.24 20.44
CA ARG A 41 -11.65 -14.49 20.85
C ARG A 41 -11.26 -13.72 22.12
N ARG A 42 -12.04 -12.71 22.52
CA ARG A 42 -11.81 -11.96 23.76
C ARG A 42 -12.33 -12.76 24.96
N PHE A 43 -11.46 -13.00 25.95
CA PHE A 43 -11.78 -13.79 27.14
C PHE A 43 -13.08 -13.34 27.83
N MET A 44 -13.29 -12.03 27.99
CA MET A 44 -14.52 -11.50 28.61
C MET A 44 -15.79 -11.87 27.84
N ASN A 45 -15.73 -11.85 26.51
CA ASN A 45 -16.89 -12.19 25.68
C ASN A 45 -17.21 -13.69 25.74
N GLN A 46 -16.20 -14.55 25.86
CA GLN A 46 -16.38 -15.99 26.11
C GLN A 46 -17.02 -16.24 27.48
N TYR A 47 -16.55 -15.53 28.51
CA TYR A 47 -17.12 -15.60 29.85
C TYR A 47 -18.60 -15.21 29.86
N PHE A 48 -18.96 -14.05 29.29
CA PHE A 48 -20.36 -13.62 29.24
C PHE A 48 -21.24 -14.55 28.41
N LEU A 49 -20.70 -15.12 27.32
CA LEU A 49 -21.41 -16.12 26.51
C LEU A 49 -21.70 -17.39 27.32
N LEU A 50 -20.72 -17.89 28.09
CA LEU A 50 -20.91 -19.06 28.94
C LEU A 50 -22.00 -18.83 29.97
N ILE A 51 -21.98 -17.67 30.66
CA ILE A 51 -23.01 -17.29 31.62
C ILE A 51 -24.37 -17.18 30.95
N ALA A 52 -24.45 -16.53 29.79
CA ALA A 52 -25.69 -16.39 29.02
C ALA A 52 -26.27 -17.75 28.59
N CYS A 53 -25.43 -18.71 28.21
CA CYS A 53 -25.83 -20.08 27.89
C CYS A 53 -26.33 -20.85 29.12
N LEU A 54 -25.63 -20.77 30.25
CA LEU A 54 -26.05 -21.43 31.49
C LEU A 54 -27.41 -20.93 31.98
N GLN A 55 -27.69 -19.64 31.77
CA GLN A 55 -28.96 -19.01 32.14
C GLN A 55 -30.15 -19.37 31.23
N LEU A 56 -29.94 -20.02 30.08
CA LEU A 56 -31.05 -20.55 29.28
C LEU A 56 -31.80 -21.67 30.03
N TRP A 57 -31.15 -22.31 31.00
CA TRP A 57 -31.75 -23.35 31.82
C TRP A 57 -32.41 -22.75 33.08
N SER A 58 -33.72 -22.53 33.03
CA SER A 58 -34.50 -21.91 34.10
C SER A 58 -34.48 -22.64 35.45
N ARG A 59 -34.04 -23.90 35.52
CA ARG A 59 -33.81 -24.61 36.80
C ARG A 59 -32.51 -24.22 37.52
N ILE A 60 -31.55 -23.62 36.81
CA ILE A 60 -30.21 -23.28 37.35
C ILE A 60 -30.16 -21.81 37.75
N THR A 61 -30.91 -20.95 37.07
CA THR A 61 -30.90 -19.49 37.30
C THR A 61 -32.22 -18.96 37.84
N PRO A 62 -32.19 -18.03 38.83
CA PRO A 62 -33.39 -17.32 39.28
C PRO A 62 -33.74 -16.12 38.38
N VAL A 63 -32.85 -15.70 37.48
CA VAL A 63 -33.04 -14.55 36.60
C VAL A 63 -33.50 -14.95 35.21
N SER A 64 -34.31 -14.10 34.55
CA SER A 64 -34.78 -14.34 33.19
C SER A 64 -33.60 -14.34 32.20
N PRO A 65 -33.58 -15.19 31.16
CA PRO A 65 -32.53 -15.15 30.13
C PRO A 65 -32.46 -13.79 29.42
N ALA A 66 -33.60 -13.11 29.27
CA ALA A 66 -33.70 -11.82 28.60
C ALA A 66 -32.86 -10.72 29.28
N THR A 67 -32.73 -10.74 30.61
CA THR A 67 -31.96 -9.74 31.35
C THR A 67 -30.44 -9.84 31.12
N THR A 68 -29.96 -10.95 30.58
CA THR A 68 -28.52 -11.13 30.26
C THR A 68 -28.27 -11.15 28.76
N TRP A 69 -29.11 -11.82 27.97
CA TRP A 69 -29.00 -11.79 26.51
C TRP A 69 -29.27 -10.41 25.92
N GLY A 70 -30.23 -9.65 26.47
CA GLY A 70 -30.57 -8.31 25.99
C GLY A 70 -29.37 -7.36 25.98
N PRO A 71 -28.75 -7.08 27.15
CA PRO A 71 -27.56 -6.23 27.21
C PRO A 71 -26.38 -6.73 26.39
N LEU A 72 -26.16 -8.06 26.37
CA LEU A 72 -25.08 -8.69 25.59
C LEU A 72 -25.24 -8.44 24.08
N ILE A 73 -26.45 -8.65 23.55
CA ILE A 73 -26.77 -8.39 22.15
C ILE A 73 -26.56 -6.90 21.82
N ILE A 74 -27.01 -5.98 22.69
CA ILE A 74 -26.83 -4.55 22.48
C ILE A 74 -25.33 -4.20 22.41
N ILE A 75 -24.51 -4.70 23.33
CA ILE A 75 -23.06 -4.46 23.34
C ILE A 75 -22.41 -4.97 22.06
N PHE A 76 -22.80 -6.16 21.59
CA PHE A 76 -22.30 -6.72 20.33
C PHE A 76 -22.73 -5.92 19.11
N ILE A 77 -23.98 -5.44 19.06
CA ILE A 77 -24.47 -4.57 17.98
C ILE A 77 -23.70 -3.26 17.94
N VAL A 78 -23.47 -2.62 19.09
CA VAL A 78 -22.70 -1.36 19.16
C VAL A 78 -21.25 -1.59 18.72
N SER A 79 -20.62 -2.68 19.18
CA SER A 79 -19.25 -3.03 18.83
C SER A 79 -19.11 -3.34 17.33
N ALA A 80 -20.05 -4.12 16.77
CA ALA A 80 -20.08 -4.44 15.35
C ALA A 80 -20.31 -3.19 14.50
N SER A 81 -21.22 -2.31 14.91
CA SER A 81 -21.50 -1.06 14.20
C SER A 81 -20.26 -0.16 14.15
N LYS A 82 -19.51 -0.05 15.26
CA LYS A 82 -18.26 0.68 15.29
C LYS A 82 -17.23 0.08 14.33
N GLU A 83 -17.02 -1.23 14.39
CA GLU A 83 -16.05 -1.91 13.50
C GLU A 83 -16.44 -1.73 12.02
N ALA A 84 -17.72 -1.80 11.69
CA ALA A 84 -18.21 -1.54 10.34
C ALA A 84 -17.92 -0.10 9.87
N TRP A 85 -18.12 0.88 10.77
CA TRP A 85 -17.82 2.28 10.49
C TRP A 85 -16.33 2.50 10.24
N ASP A 86 -15.48 1.92 11.10
CA ASP A 86 -14.03 2.02 10.97
C ASP A 86 -13.54 1.36 9.68
N ASP A 87 -14.06 0.18 9.33
CA ASP A 87 -13.70 -0.50 8.07
C ASP A 87 -14.20 0.23 6.82
N TYR A 88 -15.36 0.90 6.90
CA TYR A 88 -15.85 1.77 5.83
C TYR A 88 -14.93 2.98 5.60
N ASN A 89 -14.43 3.60 6.66
CA ASN A 89 -13.48 4.70 6.54
C ASN A 89 -12.13 4.24 5.94
N ARG A 90 -11.70 3.01 6.25
CA ARG A 90 -10.53 2.38 5.59
C ARG A 90 -10.78 2.20 4.10
N TYR A 91 -11.95 1.68 3.71
CA TYR A 91 -12.34 1.56 2.30
C TYR A 91 -12.29 2.91 1.56
N LEU A 92 -12.83 3.98 2.15
CA LEU A 92 -12.80 5.31 1.53
C LEU A 92 -11.36 5.82 1.34
N SER A 93 -10.50 5.58 2.33
CA SER A 93 -9.08 5.96 2.28
C SER A 93 -8.33 5.19 1.20
N ASP A 94 -8.54 3.88 1.11
CA ASP A 94 -7.97 3.02 0.08
C ASP A 94 -8.46 3.45 -1.32
N LYS A 95 -9.75 3.72 -1.47
CA LYS A 95 -10.33 4.20 -2.74
C LYS A 95 -9.67 5.51 -3.18
N LYS A 96 -9.51 6.47 -2.26
CA LYS A 96 -8.84 7.75 -2.55
C LYS A 96 -7.39 7.54 -3.01
N ALA A 97 -6.65 6.63 -2.38
CA ALA A 97 -5.28 6.32 -2.76
C ALA A 97 -5.21 5.64 -4.14
N ASN A 98 -6.04 4.63 -4.36
CA ASN A 98 -6.05 3.82 -5.58
C ASN A 98 -6.53 4.60 -6.82
N GLU A 99 -7.51 5.50 -6.67
CA GLU A 99 -8.09 6.29 -7.77
C GLU A 99 -7.35 7.60 -8.04
N ARG A 100 -6.29 7.91 -7.28
CA ARG A 100 -5.44 9.07 -7.50
C ARG A 100 -4.89 9.05 -8.93
N LYS A 101 -4.98 10.20 -9.61
CA LYS A 101 -4.43 10.35 -10.96
C LYS A 101 -2.93 10.57 -10.90
N ILE A 102 -2.21 9.87 -11.76
CA ILE A 102 -0.76 9.99 -11.93
C ILE A 102 -0.44 10.09 -13.43
N TRP A 103 0.73 10.64 -13.74
CA TRP A 103 1.20 10.68 -15.12
C TRP A 103 2.10 9.49 -15.42
N LEU A 104 1.78 8.78 -16.49
CA LEU A 104 2.59 7.72 -17.07
C LEU A 104 3.20 8.23 -18.38
N VAL A 105 4.45 7.90 -18.64
CA VAL A 105 5.11 8.12 -19.94
C VAL A 105 5.10 6.81 -20.71
N LYS A 106 4.38 6.76 -21.83
CA LYS A 106 4.35 5.59 -22.73
C LYS A 106 4.52 6.07 -24.17
N ASP A 107 5.44 5.44 -24.90
CA ASP A 107 5.75 5.77 -26.31
C ASP A 107 6.07 7.26 -26.55
N GLY A 108 6.67 7.92 -25.55
CA GLY A 108 7.06 9.33 -25.61
C GLY A 108 5.91 10.31 -25.32
N VAL A 109 4.73 9.80 -24.99
CA VAL A 109 3.55 10.60 -24.65
C VAL A 109 3.21 10.44 -23.17
N ARG A 110 2.73 11.52 -22.55
CA ARG A 110 2.24 11.50 -21.18
C ARG A 110 0.74 11.20 -21.16
N ILE A 111 0.35 10.17 -20.42
CA ILE A 111 -1.05 9.78 -20.23
C ILE A 111 -1.39 9.81 -18.74
N GLN A 112 -2.64 10.13 -18.40
CA GLN A 112 -3.10 10.02 -17.01
C GLN A 112 -3.75 8.67 -16.78
N ILE A 113 -3.30 7.97 -15.73
CA ILE A 113 -3.89 6.71 -15.26
C ILE A 113 -4.19 6.81 -13.76
N LYS A 114 -4.92 5.83 -13.23
CA LYS A 114 -5.11 5.70 -11.78
C LYS A 114 -3.87 5.05 -11.14
N ALA A 115 -3.56 5.42 -9.90
CA ALA A 115 -2.41 4.87 -9.17
C ALA A 115 -2.45 3.33 -9.09
N GLN A 116 -3.62 2.73 -8.89
CA GLN A 116 -3.78 1.27 -8.86
C GLN A 116 -3.50 0.57 -10.21
N GLU A 117 -3.46 1.32 -11.31
CA GLU A 117 -3.22 0.79 -12.67
C GLU A 117 -1.74 0.82 -13.06
N VAL A 118 -0.84 1.28 -12.17
CA VAL A 118 0.61 1.21 -12.37
C VAL A 118 1.08 -0.22 -12.33
N HIS A 119 1.93 -0.59 -13.28
CA HIS A 119 2.60 -1.87 -13.33
C HIS A 119 4.11 -1.71 -13.22
N VAL A 120 4.79 -2.77 -12.81
CA VAL A 120 6.24 -2.78 -12.70
C VAL A 120 6.87 -2.63 -14.09
N GLY A 121 7.79 -1.67 -14.23
CA GLY A 121 8.44 -1.34 -15.52
C GLY A 121 7.85 -0.11 -16.20
N ASP A 122 6.74 0.42 -15.67
CA ASP A 122 6.12 1.67 -16.09
C ASP A 122 6.99 2.88 -15.75
N LEU A 123 6.99 3.87 -16.64
CA LEU A 123 7.65 5.15 -16.42
C LEU A 123 6.66 6.17 -15.84
N VAL A 124 6.81 6.48 -14.56
CA VAL A 124 5.97 7.47 -13.87
C VAL A 124 6.61 8.86 -13.95
N TRP A 125 5.81 9.87 -14.30
CA TRP A 125 6.19 11.28 -14.28
C TRP A 125 5.55 11.96 -13.07
N LEU A 126 6.37 12.48 -12.17
CA LEU A 126 5.91 13.19 -10.97
C LEU A 126 6.19 14.69 -11.10
N HIS A 127 5.28 15.50 -10.55
CA HIS A 127 5.47 16.92 -10.34
C HIS A 127 5.92 17.21 -8.92
N GLU A 128 6.31 18.46 -8.67
CA GLU A 128 6.61 18.95 -7.32
C GLU A 128 5.40 18.73 -6.40
N ASN A 129 5.66 18.24 -5.19
CA ASN A 129 4.65 17.91 -4.16
C ASN A 129 3.68 16.76 -4.52
N ASP A 130 3.91 16.04 -5.62
CA ASP A 130 3.16 14.81 -5.88
C ASP A 130 3.55 13.71 -4.90
N GLU A 131 2.55 13.03 -4.34
CA GLU A 131 2.78 11.83 -3.55
C GLU A 131 3.28 10.67 -4.45
N ILE A 132 4.33 10.00 -4.00
CA ILE A 132 4.90 8.84 -4.69
C ILE A 132 3.91 7.65 -4.60
N PRO A 133 3.47 7.08 -5.73
CA PRO A 133 2.40 6.07 -5.75
C PRO A 133 2.85 4.63 -5.43
N CYS A 134 4.15 4.34 -5.58
CA CYS A 134 4.77 3.03 -5.34
C CYS A 134 6.29 3.22 -5.22
N ASP A 135 7.06 2.15 -4.96
CA ASP A 135 8.52 2.26 -4.96
C ASP A 135 9.05 2.61 -6.36
N LEU A 136 9.78 3.72 -6.46
CA LEU A 136 10.30 4.24 -7.73
C LEU A 136 11.82 4.28 -7.73
N VAL A 137 12.34 4.12 -8.94
CA VAL A 137 13.75 4.33 -9.26
C VAL A 137 13.87 5.66 -9.99
N LEU A 138 14.66 6.58 -9.42
CA LEU A 138 14.84 7.91 -10.01
C LEU A 138 15.75 7.83 -11.24
N ILE A 139 15.18 8.08 -12.41
CA ILE A 139 15.91 8.07 -13.69
C ILE A 139 16.06 9.46 -14.31
N GLY A 140 15.31 10.46 -13.86
CA GLY A 140 15.35 11.80 -14.44
C GLY A 140 14.82 12.83 -13.47
N THR A 141 15.28 14.07 -13.63
CA THR A 141 14.81 15.23 -12.86
C THR A 141 14.83 16.46 -13.76
N SER A 142 14.04 17.47 -13.40
CA SER A 142 14.06 18.78 -14.03
C SER A 142 15.27 19.63 -13.60
N ASP A 143 15.92 19.27 -12.49
CA ASP A 143 17.10 19.98 -12.01
C ASP A 143 18.33 19.73 -12.90
N ARG A 144 19.09 20.80 -13.16
CA ARG A 144 20.26 20.73 -14.05
C ARG A 144 21.45 19.98 -13.46
N GLN A 145 21.51 19.88 -12.12
CA GLN A 145 22.56 19.13 -11.43
C GLN A 145 22.16 17.66 -11.23
N GLY A 146 20.97 17.25 -11.68
CA GLY A 146 20.50 15.88 -11.54
C GLY A 146 19.99 15.55 -10.13
N ILE A 147 19.65 16.57 -9.35
CA ILE A 147 19.21 16.42 -7.95
C ILE A 147 17.68 16.41 -7.85
N CYS A 148 17.15 15.60 -6.94
CA CYS A 148 15.76 15.54 -6.55
C CYS A 148 15.67 15.51 -5.02
N TYR A 149 14.69 16.21 -4.46
CA TYR A 149 14.46 16.24 -3.02
C TYR A 149 13.20 15.44 -2.71
N VAL A 150 13.29 14.59 -1.68
CA VAL A 150 12.17 13.75 -1.24
C VAL A 150 11.93 13.98 0.23
N GLU A 151 10.69 14.29 0.57
CA GLU A 151 10.23 14.31 1.95
C GLU A 151 9.82 12.89 2.39
N THR A 152 10.37 12.42 3.51
CA THR A 152 10.06 11.10 4.08
C THR A 152 9.34 11.19 5.42
N ALA A 153 8.83 12.35 5.82
CA ALA A 153 8.16 12.56 7.10
C ALA A 153 7.04 11.55 7.38
N ALA A 154 6.35 11.08 6.34
CA ALA A 154 5.31 10.04 6.45
C ALA A 154 5.84 8.62 6.75
N LEU A 155 7.15 8.38 6.62
CA LEU A 155 7.81 7.08 6.76
C LEU A 155 8.61 6.96 8.06
N ASP A 156 9.41 7.98 8.37
CA ASP A 156 10.35 7.98 9.51
C ASP A 156 10.13 9.14 10.49
N GLY A 157 9.19 10.05 10.18
CA GLY A 157 8.94 11.24 11.00
C GLY A 157 10.03 12.32 10.88
N GLU A 158 11.01 12.15 10.00
CA GLU A 158 12.03 13.17 9.73
C GLU A 158 11.45 14.26 8.84
N THR A 159 11.58 15.53 9.25
CA THR A 159 11.11 16.69 8.46
C THR A 159 12.13 17.16 7.42
N ASP A 160 13.33 16.59 7.42
CA ASP A 160 14.40 16.98 6.53
C ASP A 160 14.21 16.37 5.14
N LEU A 161 14.50 17.17 4.11
CA LEU A 161 14.46 16.71 2.73
C LEU A 161 15.68 15.83 2.43
N LYS A 162 15.42 14.62 1.93
CA LYS A 162 16.45 13.69 1.49
C LYS A 162 16.81 13.96 0.03
N THR A 163 18.08 14.26 -0.18
CA THR A 163 18.65 14.47 -1.52
C THR A 163 18.84 13.13 -2.23
N ARG A 164 18.34 13.02 -3.46
CA ARG A 164 18.51 11.89 -4.37
C ARG A 164 19.11 12.41 -5.68
N THR A 165 20.00 11.63 -6.27
CA THR A 165 20.68 12.01 -7.51
C THR A 165 20.39 11.00 -8.60
N ILE A 166 20.16 11.47 -9.82
CA ILE A 166 20.00 10.61 -10.99
C ILE A 166 21.31 9.91 -11.34
N PRO A 167 21.26 8.71 -11.94
CA PRO A 167 22.46 8.05 -12.42
C PRO A 167 23.02 8.81 -13.63
N PRO A 168 24.35 8.90 -13.80
CA PRO A 168 24.96 9.68 -14.88
C PRO A 168 24.49 9.29 -16.29
N ILE A 169 24.13 8.02 -16.47
CA ILE A 169 23.65 7.48 -17.76
C ILE A 169 22.33 8.09 -18.22
N SER A 170 21.53 8.65 -17.30
CA SER A 170 20.21 9.16 -17.59
C SER A 170 20.12 10.70 -17.60
N ALA A 171 21.24 11.39 -17.36
CA ALA A 171 21.30 12.85 -17.20
C ALA A 171 20.83 13.67 -18.41
N ASN A 172 20.88 13.11 -19.62
CA ASN A 172 20.54 13.82 -20.86
C ASN A 172 19.31 13.24 -21.59
N LEU A 173 18.47 12.47 -20.90
CA LEU A 173 17.29 11.85 -21.52
C LEU A 173 16.11 12.83 -21.57
N SER A 174 15.63 13.15 -22.77
CA SER A 174 14.37 13.85 -22.96
C SER A 174 13.16 12.90 -22.82
N VAL A 175 11.96 13.46 -22.62
CA VAL A 175 10.70 12.68 -22.50
C VAL A 175 10.44 11.81 -23.73
N GLU A 176 10.75 12.33 -24.92
CA GLU A 176 10.61 11.61 -26.18
C GLU A 176 11.60 10.44 -26.29
N GLN A 177 12.80 10.62 -25.74
CA GLN A 177 13.81 9.56 -25.68
C GLN A 177 13.46 8.51 -24.63
N LEU A 178 12.90 8.91 -23.48
CA LEU A 178 12.41 8.02 -22.41
C LEU A 178 11.40 6.99 -22.93
N GLY A 179 10.53 7.37 -23.86
CA GLY A 179 9.59 6.44 -24.51
C GLY A 179 10.26 5.34 -25.34
N LYS A 180 11.51 5.53 -25.76
CA LYS A 180 12.29 4.57 -26.57
C LYS A 180 13.35 3.85 -25.77
N VAL A 181 13.58 4.23 -24.51
CA VAL A 181 14.55 3.58 -23.64
C VAL A 181 14.10 2.16 -23.37
N LYS A 182 15.02 1.23 -23.60
CA LYS A 182 14.93 -0.16 -23.14
C LYS A 182 16.13 -0.43 -22.25
N GLY A 183 15.88 -1.05 -21.11
CA GLY A 183 16.90 -1.36 -20.12
C GLY A 183 16.37 -2.34 -19.10
N VAL A 184 17.27 -2.85 -18.26
CA VAL A 184 16.94 -3.79 -17.20
C VAL A 184 17.43 -3.21 -15.88
N ILE A 185 16.60 -3.28 -14.84
CA ILE A 185 16.99 -2.89 -13.49
C ILE A 185 17.10 -4.18 -12.68
N GLU A 186 18.25 -4.37 -12.04
CA GLU A 186 18.46 -5.50 -11.15
C GLU A 186 18.23 -5.06 -9.71
N CYS A 187 17.11 -5.50 -9.13
CA CYS A 187 16.75 -5.19 -7.75
C CYS A 187 16.78 -6.43 -6.84
N PRO A 188 17.04 -6.24 -5.54
CA PRO A 188 16.77 -7.28 -4.57
C PRO A 188 15.26 -7.57 -4.52
N ASN A 189 14.91 -8.70 -3.92
CA ASN A 189 13.51 -8.97 -3.60
C ASN A 189 12.98 -7.93 -2.59
N PRO A 190 11.66 -7.65 -2.59
CA PRO A 190 11.06 -6.72 -1.64
C PRO A 190 11.39 -7.13 -0.19
N ASP A 191 11.85 -6.17 0.60
CA ASP A 191 12.11 -6.30 2.04
C ASP A 191 11.54 -5.07 2.77
N ASN A 192 11.34 -5.18 4.07
CA ASN A 192 10.82 -4.11 4.92
C ASN A 192 11.89 -3.07 5.31
N ASP A 193 13.14 -3.25 4.89
CA ASP A 193 14.22 -2.29 5.13
C ASP A 193 14.11 -1.09 4.18
N ILE A 194 13.70 0.05 4.74
CA ILE A 194 13.54 1.35 4.08
C ILE A 194 14.86 1.95 3.55
N ARG A 195 16.01 1.37 3.90
CA ARG A 195 17.34 1.85 3.49
C ARG A 195 17.98 0.99 2.40
N SER A 196 17.25 0.02 1.85
CA SER A 196 17.77 -0.88 0.84
C SER A 196 18.21 -0.14 -0.43
N HIS A 197 19.34 -0.57 -1.00
CA HIS A 197 19.95 -0.01 -2.20
C HIS A 197 19.77 -0.98 -3.37
N VAL A 198 19.77 -0.48 -4.60
CA VAL A 198 19.56 -1.26 -5.82
C VAL A 198 20.58 -0.89 -6.87
N THR A 199 20.76 -1.75 -7.86
CA THR A 199 21.72 -1.54 -8.94
C THR A 199 20.99 -1.52 -10.29
N PHE A 200 21.27 -0.52 -11.10
CA PHE A 200 20.78 -0.37 -12.46
C PHE A 200 21.81 -0.91 -13.43
N ASP A 201 21.45 -1.89 -14.24
CA ASP A 201 22.37 -2.43 -15.23
C ASP A 201 21.86 -2.09 -16.63
N THR A 202 22.48 -1.11 -17.28
CA THR A 202 22.22 -0.92 -18.71
C THR A 202 23.00 -1.95 -19.50
N LEU A 203 22.50 -2.36 -20.66
CA LEU A 203 23.21 -3.23 -21.60
C LEU A 203 24.61 -2.71 -22.06
N ASN A 204 25.07 -1.56 -21.54
CA ASN A 204 26.39 -0.96 -21.75
C ASN A 204 27.17 -0.66 -20.44
N GLY A 205 26.73 -1.15 -19.27
CA GLY A 205 27.45 -1.00 -17.99
C GLY A 205 26.57 -0.87 -16.75
N LEU A 206 27.12 -1.33 -15.61
CA LEU A 206 26.54 -1.34 -14.27
C LEU A 206 26.62 0.04 -13.60
N VAL A 207 25.51 0.51 -13.02
CA VAL A 207 25.42 1.76 -12.24
C VAL A 207 24.57 1.52 -10.99
N GLU A 208 25.06 1.81 -9.79
CA GLU A 208 24.23 1.73 -8.58
C GLU A 208 23.16 2.84 -8.54
N LEU A 209 21.93 2.48 -8.16
CA LEU A 209 20.80 3.38 -8.05
C LEU A 209 20.24 3.45 -6.63
N GLN A 210 20.12 4.67 -6.11
CA GLN A 210 19.49 4.89 -4.81
C GLN A 210 17.96 4.94 -4.95
N PHE A 211 17.28 4.19 -4.08
CA PHE A 211 15.83 4.13 -4.05
C PHE A 211 15.23 5.37 -3.40
N THR A 212 14.07 5.74 -3.92
CA THR A 212 13.10 6.51 -3.14
C THR A 212 11.96 5.56 -2.80
N GLN A 213 12.07 4.87 -1.67
CA GLN A 213 10.96 4.09 -1.14
C GLN A 213 9.98 5.02 -0.42
N ALA A 214 8.70 4.80 -0.67
CA ALA A 214 7.63 5.24 0.21
C ALA A 214 6.96 3.97 0.76
N MET A 215 7.56 3.38 1.79
CA MET A 215 6.92 2.31 2.56
C MET A 215 5.67 2.87 3.23
N LYS A 216 4.51 2.72 2.60
CA LYS A 216 3.23 3.10 3.17
C LYS A 216 2.84 2.12 4.29
N GLN A 217 3.56 2.16 5.41
CA GLN A 217 3.09 1.64 6.68
C GLN A 217 2.04 2.62 7.20
N ASN A 218 0.76 2.31 6.97
CA ASN A 218 -0.23 2.81 7.89
C ASN A 218 -0.01 2.07 9.22
N LEU A 219 0.51 2.82 10.19
CA LEU A 219 0.52 2.50 11.61
C LEU A 219 -0.89 2.08 12.08
N GLU A 220 -0.91 1.14 13.03
CA GLU A 220 -2.08 0.79 13.85
C GLU A 220 -2.61 1.99 14.64
#